data_AF-D0SJ85-F1
#
_entry.id   AF-D0SJ85-F1
#
_cell.length_a   1.000
_cell.length_b   1.000
_cell.length_c   1.000
_cell.angle_alpha   90.00
_cell.angle_beta   90.00
_cell.angle_gamma   90.00
#
_symmetry.space_group_name_H-M   'P 1'
#
loop_
_entity.id
_entity.type
_entity.pdbx_description
1 polymer ?
#
loop_
_entity_poly.entity_id
_entity_poly.type
_entity_poly.pdbx_seq_one_letter_code
_entity_poly.pdbx_strand_id
1 'polypeptide(L)'
;TLWLAEAAKTVGGHVQTLEINAFRSAQAKKYAEEFSLEAYIDFWVGDAADYLAASAEQYDLILLDAERGSYAGYWNDLKRLISNKGGTLIIDNVISHPAEVKPLLDLIKNDELYMSTILPIGAGLCMVVTK
;
A
#
# COMPACT_ATOMS: atom_id res chain seq x y z
N THR A 1 -1.46 9.11 -3.19
CA THR A 1 -0.03 9.36 -3.50
C THR A 1 0.44 10.75 -3.09
N LEU A 2 -0.12 11.85 -3.59
CA LEU A 2 0.41 13.22 -3.32
C LEU A 2 0.55 13.55 -1.81
N TRP A 3 -0.46 13.23 -1.00
CA TRP A 3 -0.40 13.40 0.46
C TRP A 3 0.77 12.65 1.12
N LEU A 4 1.01 11.40 0.69
CA LEU A 4 2.12 10.61 1.19
C LEU A 4 3.47 11.19 0.73
N ALA A 5 3.53 11.71 -0.49
CA ALA A 5 4.75 12.33 -1.03
C ALA A 5 5.09 13.63 -0.29
N GLU A 6 4.07 14.44 0.03
CA GLU A 6 4.24 15.63 0.86
C GLU A 6 4.76 15.27 2.26
N ALA A 7 4.19 14.24 2.90
CA ALA A 7 4.68 13.74 4.17
C ALA A 7 6.11 13.20 4.07
N ALA A 8 6.40 12.37 3.06
CA ALA A 8 7.71 11.79 2.80
C ALA A 8 8.78 12.88 2.63
N LYS A 9 8.47 13.95 1.88
CA LYS A 9 9.35 15.11 1.74
C LYS A 9 9.76 15.73 3.07
N THR A 10 8.87 15.79 4.06
CA THR A 10 9.19 16.38 5.37
C THR A 10 10.17 15.55 6.21
N VAL A 11 10.28 14.25 5.92
CA VAL A 11 11.17 13.31 6.61
C VAL A 11 12.33 12.84 5.74
N GLY A 12 12.47 13.37 4.51
CA GLY A 12 13.47 12.92 3.54
C GLY A 12 13.24 11.50 2.99
N GLY A 13 12.00 11.03 3.03
CA GLY A 13 11.58 9.73 2.50
C GLY A 13 11.14 9.78 1.04
N HIS A 14 10.72 8.63 0.52
CA HIS A 14 10.24 8.45 -0.85
C HIS A 14 8.96 7.61 -0.89
N VAL A 15 8.18 7.77 -1.96
CA VAL A 15 6.95 7.01 -2.21
C VAL A 15 7.07 6.24 -3.53
N GLN A 16 7.05 4.92 -3.46
CA GLN A 16 6.83 4.08 -4.64
C GLN A 16 5.33 3.93 -4.87
N THR A 17 4.84 4.24 -6.07
CA THR A 17 3.45 4.01 -6.48
C THR A 17 3.38 3.02 -7.63
N LEU A 18 2.39 2.13 -7.57
CA LEU A 18 2.14 1.09 -8.58
C LEU A 18 0.77 1.35 -9.21
N GLU A 19 0.72 1.48 -10.53
CA GLU A 19 -0.54 1.69 -11.26
C GLU A 19 -0.48 0.98 -12.62
N ILE A 20 -1.45 0.12 -12.90
CA ILE A 20 -1.50 -0.64 -14.16
C ILE A 20 -1.90 0.24 -15.35
N ASN A 21 -2.69 1.30 -15.09
CA ASN A 21 -3.17 2.21 -16.10
C ASN A 21 -2.15 3.33 -16.38
N ALA A 22 -1.40 3.18 -17.48
CA ALA A 22 -0.39 4.15 -17.91
C ALA A 22 -0.92 5.59 -18.05
N PHE A 23 -2.17 5.78 -18.48
CA PHE A 23 -2.76 7.12 -18.60
C PHE A 23 -2.99 7.76 -17.23
N ARG A 24 -3.52 7.01 -16.26
CA ARG A 24 -3.68 7.49 -14.89
C ARG A 24 -2.34 7.80 -14.23
N SER A 25 -1.34 6.93 -14.42
CA SER A 25 0.01 7.18 -13.91
C SER A 25 0.63 8.45 -14.52
N ALA A 26 0.48 8.66 -15.83
CA ALA A 26 0.97 9.87 -16.48
C ALA A 26 0.27 11.13 -15.97
N GLN A 27 -1.04 11.07 -15.72
CA GLN A 27 -1.80 12.18 -15.13
C GLN A 27 -1.37 12.46 -13.69
N ALA A 28 -1.14 11.42 -12.88
CA ALA A 28 -0.65 11.56 -11.51
C ALA A 28 0.76 12.18 -11.47
N LYS A 29 1.63 11.82 -12.43
CA LYS A 29 2.96 12.41 -12.56
C LYS A 29 2.90 13.92 -12.86
N LYS A 30 2.01 14.36 -13.75
CA LYS A 30 1.81 15.80 -14.02
C LYS A 30 1.40 16.57 -12.78
N TYR A 31 0.51 16.03 -11.96
CA TYR A 31 0.14 16.66 -10.70
C TYR A 31 1.31 16.68 -9.72
N ALA A 32 2.10 15.61 -9.64
CA ALA A 32 3.30 15.62 -8.81
C ALA A 32 4.28 16.74 -9.20
N GLU A 33 4.49 16.96 -10.51
CA GLU A 33 5.30 18.08 -11.03
C GLU A 33 4.71 19.45 -10.67
N GLU A 34 3.38 19.62 -10.82
CA GLU A 34 2.67 20.86 -10.45
C GLU A 34 2.83 21.20 -8.96
N PHE A 35 2.84 20.20 -8.09
CA PHE A 35 3.06 20.36 -6.65
C PHE A 35 4.55 20.31 -6.23
N SER A 36 5.48 20.17 -7.18
CA SER A 36 6.93 20.05 -6.90
C SER A 36 7.25 18.88 -5.95
N LEU A 37 6.62 17.73 -6.21
CA LEU A 37 6.73 16.47 -5.46
C LEU A 37 7.32 15.32 -6.28
N GLU A 38 7.57 15.53 -7.57
CA GLU A 38 8.04 14.50 -8.50
C GLU A 38 9.36 13.85 -8.09
N ALA A 39 10.22 14.58 -7.37
CA ALA A 39 11.48 14.05 -6.85
C ALA A 39 11.31 13.05 -5.68
N TYR A 40 10.12 12.98 -5.07
CA TYR A 40 9.82 12.13 -3.92
C TYR A 40 8.91 10.94 -4.28
N ILE A 41 8.57 10.78 -5.56
CA ILE A 41 7.65 9.74 -6.02
C ILE A 41 8.27 8.96 -7.17
N ASP A 42 8.46 7.67 -6.96
CA ASP A 42 8.81 6.73 -8.00
C ASP A 42 7.52 6.11 -8.56
N PHE A 43 7.28 6.33 -9.85
CA PHE A 43 6.11 5.81 -10.56
C PHE A 43 6.48 4.53 -11.29
N TRP A 44 5.82 3.42 -10.94
CA TRP A 44 5.93 2.17 -11.66
C TRP A 44 4.60 1.82 -12.32
N VAL A 45 4.66 1.49 -13.62
CA VAL A 45 3.48 1.20 -14.43
C VAL A 45 3.45 -0.28 -14.81
N GLY A 46 2.43 -1.00 -14.34
CA GLY A 46 2.25 -2.43 -14.59
C GLY A 46 1.35 -3.10 -13.55
N ASP A 47 1.29 -4.42 -13.58
CA ASP A 47 0.52 -5.19 -12.60
C ASP A 47 1.22 -5.21 -11.23
N ALA A 48 0.50 -4.85 -10.17
CA ALA A 48 1.05 -4.85 -8.82
C ALA A 48 1.57 -6.24 -8.40
N ALA A 49 0.95 -7.33 -8.84
CA ALA A 49 1.40 -8.69 -8.56
C ALA A 49 2.83 -8.93 -9.06
N ASP A 50 3.13 -8.48 -10.28
CA ASP A 50 4.45 -8.64 -10.90
C ASP A 50 5.52 -7.83 -10.15
N TYR A 51 5.19 -6.59 -9.78
CA TYR A 51 6.10 -5.76 -9.00
C TYR A 51 6.37 -6.36 -7.62
N LEU A 52 5.32 -6.77 -6.91
CA LEU A 52 5.43 -7.34 -5.58
C LEU A 52 6.29 -8.62 -5.59
N ALA A 53 6.07 -9.49 -6.57
CA ALA A 53 6.84 -10.73 -6.73
C ALA A 53 8.33 -10.48 -7.04
N ALA A 54 8.65 -9.46 -7.85
CA ALA A 54 10.02 -9.17 -8.29
C ALA A 54 10.81 -8.26 -7.33
N SER A 55 10.14 -7.40 -6.57
CA SER A 55 10.80 -6.41 -5.70
C SER A 55 11.50 -7.10 -4.53
N ALA A 56 12.65 -6.56 -4.10
CA ALA A 56 13.33 -6.96 -2.86
C ALA A 56 13.43 -5.80 -1.86
N GLU A 57 12.74 -4.69 -2.16
CA GLU A 57 12.75 -3.49 -1.34
C GLU A 57 12.06 -3.70 0.01
N GLN A 58 12.34 -2.82 0.96
CA GLN A 58 11.68 -2.80 2.27
C GLN A 58 10.97 -1.47 2.46
N TYR A 59 9.71 -1.53 2.87
CA TYR A 59 8.86 -0.36 3.07
C TYR A 59 8.46 -0.21 4.54
N ASP A 60 8.58 0.99 5.08
CA ASP A 60 8.10 1.32 6.43
C ASP A 60 6.57 1.48 6.47
N LEU A 61 5.97 1.80 5.34
CA LEU A 61 4.54 1.93 5.16
C LEU A 61 4.13 1.34 3.81
N ILE A 62 3.12 0.47 3.79
CA ILE A 62 2.44 0.05 2.57
C ILE A 62 0.97 0.43 2.68
N LEU A 63 0.45 1.17 1.70
CA LEU A 63 -0.98 1.44 1.54
C LEU A 63 -1.53 0.57 0.41
N LEU A 64 -2.43 -0.35 0.75
CA LEU A 64 -3.12 -1.21 -0.18
C LEU A 64 -4.51 -0.65 -0.50
N ASP A 65 -4.59 0.06 -1.63
CA ASP A 65 -5.81 0.57 -2.23
C ASP A 65 -5.81 0.21 -3.72
N ALA A 66 -6.17 -1.04 -4.01
CA ALA A 66 -6.14 -1.64 -5.35
C ALA A 66 -7.35 -2.56 -5.56
N GLU A 67 -7.29 -3.42 -6.58
CA GLU A 67 -8.34 -4.40 -6.86
C GLU A 67 -8.41 -5.46 -5.74
N ARG A 68 -9.52 -5.45 -5.00
CA ARG A 68 -9.67 -6.20 -3.74
C ARG A 68 -9.61 -7.72 -3.93
N GLY A 69 -10.05 -8.22 -5.08
CA GLY A 69 -10.00 -9.65 -5.41
C GLY A 69 -8.59 -10.25 -5.37
N SER A 70 -7.55 -9.42 -5.54
CA SER A 70 -6.15 -9.87 -5.60
C SER A 70 -5.44 -9.82 -4.24
N TYR A 71 -6.04 -9.18 -3.22
CA TYR A 71 -5.41 -8.87 -1.94
C TYR A 71 -4.85 -10.09 -1.21
N ALA A 72 -5.59 -11.21 -1.21
CA ALA A 72 -5.13 -12.43 -0.55
C ALA A 72 -3.89 -13.04 -1.24
N GLY A 73 -3.78 -12.89 -2.56
CA GLY A 73 -2.62 -13.34 -3.33
C GLY A 73 -1.35 -12.55 -2.99
N TYR A 74 -1.51 -11.27 -2.65
CA TYR A 74 -0.38 -10.39 -2.30
C TYR A 74 0.19 -10.66 -0.91
N TRP A 75 -0.51 -11.38 -0.03
CA TRP A 75 -0.15 -11.43 1.38
C TRP A 75 1.29 -11.87 1.65
N ASN A 76 1.78 -12.91 0.95
CA ASN A 76 3.15 -13.40 1.15
C ASN A 76 4.20 -12.38 0.69
N ASP A 77 3.95 -11.66 -0.40
CA ASP A 77 4.87 -10.62 -0.87
C ASP A 77 4.81 -9.38 0.02
N LEU A 78 3.61 -8.97 0.45
CA LEU A 78 3.44 -7.86 1.40
C LEU A 78 4.20 -8.12 2.70
N LYS A 79 4.15 -9.34 3.24
CA LYS A 79 4.94 -9.73 4.42
C LYS A 79 6.44 -9.64 4.20
N ARG A 80 6.90 -9.96 3.00
CA ARG A 80 8.32 -9.94 2.64
C ARG A 80 8.83 -8.51 2.45
N LEU A 81 7.97 -7.62 1.97
CA LEU A 81 8.32 -6.24 1.61
C LEU A 81 8.07 -5.24 2.75
N ILE A 82 7.21 -5.56 3.72
CA ILE A 82 7.00 -4.69 4.89
C ILE A 82 8.15 -4.82 5.88
N SER A 83 8.70 -3.69 6.30
CA SER A 83 9.79 -3.62 7.28
C SER A 83 9.41 -4.29 8.59
N ASN A 84 10.27 -5.15 9.12
CA ASN A 84 10.09 -5.77 10.44
C ASN A 84 10.37 -4.81 11.61
N LYS A 85 10.77 -3.56 11.33
CA LYS A 85 11.07 -2.53 12.34
C LYS A 85 10.01 -1.43 12.32
N GLY A 86 8.82 -1.73 12.81
CA GLY A 86 7.72 -0.77 12.88
C GLY A 86 7.02 -0.54 11.54
N GLY A 87 7.20 -1.45 10.57
CA GLY A 87 6.48 -1.41 9.30
C GLY A 87 4.98 -1.55 9.51
N THR A 88 4.23 -0.70 8.81
CA THR A 88 2.77 -0.65 8.88
C THR A 88 2.13 -0.90 7.52
N LEU A 89 1.24 -1.89 7.44
CA LEU A 89 0.37 -2.10 6.29
C LEU A 89 -1.01 -1.50 6.58
N ILE A 90 -1.50 -0.65 5.69
CA ILE A 90 -2.84 -0.07 5.73
C ILE A 90 -3.62 -0.60 4.55
N ILE A 91 -4.81 -1.15 4.80
CA ILE A 91 -5.72 -1.68 3.77
C ILE A 91 -6.98 -0.82 3.78
N ASP A 92 -7.31 -0.21 2.64
CA ASP A 92 -8.50 0.64 2.51
C ASP A 92 -9.78 -0.16 2.21
N ASN A 93 -10.93 0.46 2.43
CA ASN A 93 -12.27 -0.01 2.07
C ASN A 93 -12.73 -1.31 2.76
N VAL A 94 -12.23 -1.61 3.97
CA VAL A 94 -12.53 -2.90 4.64
C VAL A 94 -13.94 -2.99 5.23
N ILE A 95 -14.60 -1.86 5.51
CA ILE A 95 -15.99 -1.86 6.02
C ILE A 95 -16.99 -1.89 4.85
N SER A 96 -16.69 -1.22 3.73
CA SER A 96 -17.60 -1.14 2.58
C SER A 96 -17.69 -2.45 1.78
N HIS A 97 -16.61 -3.24 1.74
CA HIS A 97 -16.53 -4.47 0.93
C HIS A 97 -16.06 -5.67 1.76
N PRO A 98 -16.75 -6.01 2.88
CA PRO A 98 -16.24 -6.97 3.85
C PRO A 98 -16.03 -8.36 3.27
N ALA A 99 -16.86 -8.80 2.31
CA ALA A 99 -16.74 -10.13 1.70
C ALA A 99 -15.48 -10.29 0.83
N GLU A 100 -15.08 -9.24 0.11
CA GLU A 100 -13.92 -9.27 -0.79
C GLU A 100 -12.61 -9.21 -0.02
N VAL A 101 -12.58 -8.47 1.10
CA VAL A 101 -11.38 -8.35 1.94
C VAL A 101 -11.25 -9.47 2.97
N LYS A 102 -12.34 -10.19 3.27
CA LYS A 102 -12.38 -11.24 4.30
C LYS A 102 -11.25 -12.26 4.18
N PRO A 103 -10.91 -12.81 2.98
CA PRO A 103 -9.83 -13.78 2.88
C PRO A 103 -8.49 -13.23 3.36
N LEU A 104 -8.15 -11.98 3.02
CA LEU A 104 -6.93 -11.33 3.52
C LEU A 104 -7.00 -11.08 5.03
N LEU A 105 -8.14 -10.60 5.55
CA LEU A 105 -8.30 -10.35 6.99
C LEU A 105 -8.18 -11.65 7.81
N ASP A 106 -8.70 -12.77 7.31
CA ASP A 106 -8.55 -14.08 7.96
C ASP A 106 -7.07 -14.54 7.95
N LEU A 107 -6.33 -14.30 6.86
CA LEU A 107 -4.90 -14.60 6.81
C LEU A 107 -4.12 -13.78 7.84
N ILE A 108 -4.37 -12.47 7.92
CA ILE A 108 -3.72 -11.57 8.89
C ILE A 108 -4.04 -11.99 10.33
N LYS A 109 -5.31 -12.30 10.61
CA LYS A 109 -5.76 -12.67 11.96
C LYS A 109 -5.13 -13.98 12.45
N ASN A 110 -4.84 -14.91 11.54
CA ASN A 110 -4.23 -16.19 11.86
C ASN A 110 -2.69 -16.16 11.83
N ASP A 111 -2.07 -15.06 11.38
CA ASP A 111 -0.62 -14.91 11.37
C ASP A 111 -0.14 -14.37 12.72
N GLU A 112 0.57 -15.20 13.48
CA GLU A 112 0.99 -14.87 14.85
C GLU A 112 1.96 -13.68 14.92
N LEU A 113 2.63 -13.35 13.82
CA LEU A 113 3.57 -12.23 13.75
C LEU A 113 2.91 -10.86 13.63
N TYR A 114 1.62 -10.81 13.29
CA TYR A 114 0.92 -9.56 13.01
C TYR A 114 -0.25 -9.34 13.95
N MET A 115 -0.50 -8.08 14.27
CA MET A 115 -1.75 -7.63 14.90
C MET A 115 -2.44 -6.62 14.00
N SER A 116 -3.76 -6.57 14.05
CA SER A 116 -4.54 -5.64 13.23
C SER A 116 -5.69 -5.00 13.99
N THR A 117 -6.08 -3.81 13.54
CA THR A 117 -7.26 -3.10 14.04
C THR A 117 -7.95 -2.37 12.88
N ILE A 118 -9.27 -2.24 12.96
CA ILE A 118 -10.07 -1.51 11.97
C ILE A 118 -10.40 -0.13 12.54
N LEU A 119 -9.97 0.90 11.84
CA LEU A 119 -10.26 2.30 12.14
C LEU A 119 -11.48 2.75 11.33
N PRO A 120 -12.49 3.38 11.97
CA PRO A 120 -13.71 3.86 11.30
C PRO A 120 -13.47 5.19 10.57
N ILE A 121 -12.44 5.24 9.73
CA ILE A 121 -12.09 6.39 8.90
C ILE A 121 -12.50 6.08 7.46
N GLY A 122 -13.21 6.99 6.81
CA GLY A 122 -13.71 6.78 5.45
C GLY A 122 -14.58 5.53 5.34
N ALA A 123 -14.25 4.65 4.40
CA ALA A 123 -14.92 3.37 4.20
C ALA A 123 -14.30 2.21 5.01
N GLY A 124 -13.50 2.54 6.03
CA GLY A 124 -12.83 1.61 6.93
C GLY A 124 -11.39 1.33 6.51
N LEU A 125 -10.45 1.63 7.41
CA LEU A 125 -9.02 1.32 7.24
C LEU A 125 -8.63 0.18 8.18
N CYS A 126 -8.11 -0.92 7.65
CA CYS A 126 -7.46 -1.94 8.47
C CYS A 126 -5.98 -1.61 8.57
N MET A 127 -5.51 -1.34 9.79
CA MET A 127 -4.11 -1.14 10.10
C MET A 127 -3.52 -2.44 10.63
N VAL A 128 -2.40 -2.86 10.06
CA VAL A 128 -1.70 -4.11 10.37
C VAL A 128 -0.25 -3.76 10.70
N VAL A 129 0.23 -4.24 11.84
CA VAL A 129 1.61 -4.02 12.32
C VAL A 129 2.21 -5.32 12.83
N THR A 130 3.53 -5.42 12.81
CA THR A 130 4.26 -6.53 13.45
C THR A 130 4.10 -6.47 14.96
N LYS A 131 3.99 -7.62 15.61
CA LYS A 131 3.98 -7.73 17.07
C LYS A 131 5.34 -7.49 17.70
#